data_AF-A0AAG5DS75-F1
#
_entry.id   AF-A0AAG5DS75-F1
#
_cell.length_a   1.000
_cell.length_b   1.000
_cell.length_c   1.000
_cell.angle_alpha   90.00
_cell.angle_beta   90.00
_cell.angle_gamma   90.00
#
_symmetry.space_group_name_H-M   'P 1'
#
loop_
_entity.id
_entity.type
_entity.pdbx_description
1 polymer ?
#
loop_
_entity_poly.entity_id
_entity_poly.type
_entity_poly.pdbx_seq_one_letter_code
_entity_poly.pdbx_strand_id
1 'polypeptide(L)'
;MGVRHLQTFIERRVERGTYRVQMDREIQAASTGLKKPVVVIDLMALFGLFCDDKYSLLCGSQITLAERMADNFFRRLTDTGAELVFFYDGSLQPSKYETWASRQNNKYGNMIAIIDAIDKGTPLAQVVHHYGRDIPNNTGLKLKRVAKQHGKMIISTHVECDQALAAYAVKHKALAIISHDTDFLIYQGTWQLWSANHIDRTTLETIGYDRQALLRTLGLQWHQMGVFATLGGNDFFKYDEVEPFLNSLGPHYQKFYKLAEYVRSLPQGRKMNKNVTNNIVARVYYGRTIPQDANERFQQSLTFYKTDSKSLKSIPPMDPMTTFLLNADQQFVHNILTGYPFNCTLYFFDYRSATFGSYFDIIGRIISHIAGIILFHHQHEGQRHVLVVTKRSHTEPHAQYIVPAEFPPKSIPPIMELLAPDSNKPDALLPQKLELLAWVCSDNLPFASFAALPASLMITVMTLFRLTECGALSLFEADLLLWIAHELSIDRFDPSAERRPYRLDPRAFRIGFLFQKVYAHCARAAKALGLPRKYRPSTPFDGLRFHNQYSAWQKGEMQHHIQSIVDWRLYSDVARIF
;
A
#
# COMPACT_ATOMS: atom_id res chain seq x y z
N MET A 1 -4.35 -0.83 14.67
CA MET A 1 -3.87 0.56 14.52
C MET A 1 -4.75 1.44 15.41
N GLY A 2 -4.52 2.75 15.46
CA GLY A 2 -5.25 3.67 16.36
C GLY A 2 -4.93 3.49 17.84
N VAL A 3 -5.92 3.74 18.70
CA VAL A 3 -5.80 3.65 20.17
C VAL A 3 -5.43 2.23 20.63
N ARG A 4 -4.26 2.11 21.27
CA ARG A 4 -3.67 0.82 21.66
C ARG A 4 -4.57 0.06 22.65
N HIS A 5 -4.85 -1.22 22.35
CA HIS A 5 -5.72 -2.14 23.11
C HIS A 5 -7.23 -1.83 23.10
N LEU A 6 -7.69 -0.78 22.41
CA LEU A 6 -9.12 -0.42 22.43
C LEU A 6 -10.02 -1.48 21.77
N GLN A 7 -9.56 -2.13 20.70
CA GLN A 7 -10.28 -3.23 20.05
C GLN A 7 -10.53 -4.38 21.03
N THR A 8 -9.50 -4.83 21.75
CA THR A 8 -9.63 -5.91 22.73
C THR A 8 -10.56 -5.52 23.88
N PHE A 9 -10.58 -4.23 24.27
CA PHE A 9 -11.49 -3.75 25.30
C PHE A 9 -12.95 -3.80 24.86
N ILE A 10 -13.28 -3.27 23.68
CA ILE A 10 -14.67 -3.29 23.19
C ILE A 10 -15.17 -4.72 22.94
N GLU A 11 -14.30 -5.62 22.46
CA GLU A 11 -14.67 -7.02 22.19
C GLU A 11 -14.88 -7.86 23.46
N ARG A 12 -14.18 -7.55 24.56
CA ARG A 12 -14.16 -8.41 25.75
C ARG A 12 -14.79 -7.82 27.01
N ARG A 13 -14.92 -6.49 27.09
CA ARG A 13 -15.29 -5.79 28.33
C ARG A 13 -16.52 -4.90 28.20
N VAL A 14 -16.85 -4.45 26.99
CA VAL A 14 -18.04 -3.64 26.74
C VAL A 14 -19.23 -4.58 26.52
N GLU A 15 -20.23 -4.49 27.38
CA GLU A 15 -21.46 -5.25 27.21
C GLU A 15 -22.13 -4.85 25.89
N ARG A 16 -22.41 -5.84 25.03
CA ARG A 16 -22.89 -5.63 23.65
C ARG A 16 -21.98 -4.69 22.84
N GLY A 17 -20.68 -4.70 23.11
CA GLY A 17 -19.69 -3.90 22.37
C GLY A 17 -19.55 -4.31 20.90
N THR A 18 -20.01 -5.51 20.55
CA THR A 18 -20.03 -6.03 19.18
C THR A 18 -21.38 -6.65 18.84
N TYR A 19 -21.70 -6.68 17.54
CA TYR A 19 -22.87 -7.35 16.99
C TYR A 19 -22.54 -7.96 15.62
N ARG A 20 -23.28 -8.98 15.20
CA ARG A 20 -23.12 -9.60 13.87
C ARG A 20 -23.80 -8.72 12.83
N VAL A 21 -23.16 -8.56 11.68
CA VAL A 21 -23.62 -7.78 10.54
C VAL A 21 -23.70 -8.69 9.33
N GLN A 22 -24.84 -8.69 8.65
CA GLN A 22 -24.96 -9.21 7.28
C GLN A 22 -24.99 -8.00 6.35
N MET A 23 -23.86 -7.71 5.70
CA MET A 23 -23.65 -6.43 5.02
C MET A 23 -24.66 -6.21 3.89
N ASP A 24 -24.98 -7.27 3.16
CA ASP A 24 -25.99 -7.28 2.11
C ASP A 24 -27.38 -6.87 2.63
N ARG A 25 -27.83 -7.43 3.76
CA ARG A 25 -29.12 -7.09 4.37
C ARG A 25 -29.14 -5.66 4.89
N GLU A 26 -28.09 -5.20 5.55
CA GLU A 26 -27.98 -3.81 6.03
C GLU A 26 -28.01 -2.81 4.86
N ILE A 27 -27.31 -3.11 3.76
CA ILE A 27 -27.35 -2.29 2.55
C ILE A 27 -28.76 -2.27 1.97
N GLN A 28 -29.40 -3.44 1.81
CA GLN A 28 -30.76 -3.51 1.26
C GLN A 28 -31.77 -2.76 2.13
N ALA A 29 -31.69 -2.90 3.46
CA ALA A 29 -32.57 -2.22 4.40
C ALA A 29 -32.39 -0.69 4.39
N ALA A 30 -31.17 -0.22 4.17
CA ALA A 30 -30.87 1.21 4.06
C ALA A 30 -31.23 1.81 2.68
N SER A 31 -31.46 0.96 1.68
CA SER A 31 -31.79 1.39 0.31
C SER A 31 -33.20 1.98 0.28
N THR A 32 -33.31 3.29 0.05
CA THR A 32 -34.58 4.01 0.06
C THR A 32 -34.78 4.71 -1.29
N GLY A 33 -35.60 4.09 -2.16
CA GLY A 33 -35.91 4.62 -3.48
C GLY A 33 -34.68 4.84 -4.35
N LEU A 34 -34.42 6.08 -4.76
CA LEU A 34 -33.30 6.44 -5.65
C LEU A 34 -31.96 6.63 -4.92
N LYS A 35 -31.92 6.65 -3.58
CA LYS A 35 -30.70 6.94 -2.83
C LYS A 35 -29.97 5.66 -2.45
N LYS A 36 -28.80 5.46 -3.04
CA LYS A 36 -27.90 4.34 -2.72
C LYS A 36 -27.25 4.53 -1.33
N PRO A 37 -27.22 3.50 -0.47
CA PRO A 37 -26.47 3.54 0.78
C PRO A 37 -24.98 3.68 0.49
N VAL A 38 -24.33 4.66 1.11
CA VAL A 38 -22.88 4.89 0.94
C VAL A 38 -22.13 4.03 1.95
N VAL A 39 -21.23 3.17 1.45
CA VAL A 39 -20.28 2.42 2.27
C VAL A 39 -18.89 2.99 2.02
N VAL A 40 -18.30 3.55 3.07
CA VAL A 40 -16.96 4.15 3.01
C VAL A 40 -15.94 3.11 3.45
N ILE A 41 -14.86 2.94 2.70
CA ILE A 41 -13.93 1.84 2.88
C ILE A 41 -12.52 2.38 3.03
N ASP A 42 -11.89 2.07 4.16
CA ASP A 42 -10.43 2.16 4.30
C ASP A 42 -9.81 1.02 3.49
N LEU A 43 -9.23 1.35 2.33
CA LEU A 43 -8.73 0.30 1.44
C LEU A 43 -7.50 -0.40 2.00
N MET A 44 -6.72 0.26 2.87
CA MET A 44 -5.56 -0.37 3.50
C MET A 44 -5.98 -1.46 4.47
N ALA A 45 -7.13 -1.28 5.11
CA ALA A 45 -7.67 -2.28 6.01
C ALA A 45 -8.02 -3.62 5.34
N LEU A 46 -8.25 -3.63 4.02
CA LEU A 46 -8.67 -4.82 3.28
C LEU A 46 -7.51 -5.66 2.70
N PHE A 47 -6.25 -5.23 2.82
CA PHE A 47 -5.13 -6.07 2.32
C PHE A 47 -5.08 -7.43 3.02
N GLY A 48 -5.30 -7.47 4.34
CA GLY A 48 -5.32 -8.72 5.09
C GLY A 48 -6.41 -9.68 4.63
N LEU A 49 -7.53 -9.16 4.10
CA LEU A 49 -8.65 -9.95 3.60
C LEU A 49 -8.33 -10.68 2.29
N PHE A 50 -7.48 -10.11 1.42
CA PHE A 50 -7.16 -10.70 0.10
C PHE A 50 -5.76 -11.31 0.03
N CYS A 51 -4.95 -11.08 1.07
CA CYS A 51 -3.59 -11.58 1.22
C CYS A 51 -3.46 -12.38 2.53
N ASP A 52 -4.43 -13.24 2.83
CA ASP A 52 -4.47 -14.07 4.04
C ASP A 52 -3.62 -15.35 3.92
N ASP A 53 -3.49 -15.92 2.71
CA ASP A 53 -2.70 -17.13 2.50
C ASP A 53 -1.19 -16.88 2.61
N LYS A 54 -0.64 -17.19 3.80
CA LYS A 54 0.78 -17.09 4.12
C LYS A 54 1.68 -17.96 3.25
N TYR A 55 1.19 -19.10 2.77
CA TYR A 55 1.96 -19.97 1.87
C TYR A 55 2.12 -19.30 0.52
N SER A 56 1.03 -18.77 -0.03
CA SER A 56 1.03 -17.99 -1.27
C SER A 56 1.93 -16.76 -1.15
N LEU A 57 1.86 -16.01 -0.05
CA LEU A 57 2.71 -14.84 0.20
C LEU A 57 4.21 -15.16 0.17
N LEU A 58 4.64 -16.28 0.77
CA LEU A 58 6.05 -16.71 0.72
C LEU A 58 6.49 -17.13 -0.69
N CYS A 59 5.56 -17.53 -1.54
CA CYS A 59 5.84 -17.84 -2.94
C CYS A 59 5.81 -16.60 -3.85
N GLY A 60 5.54 -15.41 -3.31
CA GLY A 60 5.37 -14.18 -4.09
C GLY A 60 3.94 -13.90 -4.56
N SER A 61 2.94 -14.50 -3.91
CA SER A 61 1.50 -14.37 -4.21
C SER A 61 1.02 -14.97 -5.52
N GLN A 62 -0.28 -15.27 -5.53
CA GLN A 62 -1.07 -15.53 -6.74
C GLN A 62 -1.89 -14.27 -7.04
N ILE A 63 -1.25 -13.29 -7.69
CA ILE A 63 -1.76 -11.91 -7.79
C ILE A 63 -3.12 -11.88 -8.48
N THR A 64 -3.26 -12.61 -9.59
CA THR A 64 -4.53 -12.70 -10.35
C THR A 64 -5.67 -13.26 -9.51
N LEU A 65 -5.40 -14.29 -8.69
CA LEU A 65 -6.41 -14.88 -7.81
C LEU A 65 -6.88 -13.87 -6.75
N ALA A 66 -5.92 -13.21 -6.08
CA ALA A 66 -6.24 -12.19 -5.08
C ALA A 66 -7.03 -11.01 -5.68
N GLU A 67 -6.69 -10.57 -6.90
CA GLU A 67 -7.45 -9.52 -7.61
C GLU A 67 -8.87 -9.98 -7.99
N ARG A 68 -9.06 -11.22 -8.44
CA ARG A 68 -10.39 -11.80 -8.71
C ARG A 68 -11.24 -11.89 -7.44
N MET A 69 -10.63 -12.25 -6.30
CA MET A 69 -11.33 -12.30 -5.02
C MET A 69 -11.77 -10.91 -4.56
N ALA A 70 -10.90 -9.90 -4.68
CA ALA A 70 -11.25 -8.52 -4.37
C ALA A 70 -12.35 -7.97 -5.29
N ASP A 71 -12.23 -8.25 -6.58
CA ASP A 71 -13.20 -7.88 -7.60
C ASP A 71 -14.59 -8.48 -7.32
N ASN A 72 -14.66 -9.78 -7.02
CA ASN A 72 -15.90 -10.45 -6.65
C ASN A 72 -16.51 -9.85 -5.38
N PHE A 73 -15.70 -9.62 -4.34
CA PHE A 73 -16.18 -9.04 -3.09
C PHE A 73 -16.80 -7.64 -3.29
N PHE A 74 -16.10 -6.74 -4.00
CA PHE A 74 -16.63 -5.39 -4.26
C PHE A 74 -17.85 -5.42 -5.17
N ARG A 75 -17.84 -6.25 -6.22
CA ARG A 75 -19.00 -6.43 -7.09
C ARG A 75 -20.24 -6.83 -6.31
N ARG A 76 -20.13 -7.79 -5.41
CA ARG A 76 -21.27 -8.25 -4.62
C ARG A 76 -21.83 -7.15 -3.70
N LEU A 77 -20.99 -6.28 -3.14
CA LEU A 77 -21.47 -5.12 -2.39
C LEU A 77 -22.15 -4.08 -3.28
N THR A 78 -21.68 -3.88 -4.51
CA THR A 78 -22.37 -2.96 -5.45
C THR A 78 -23.68 -3.55 -5.97
N ASP A 79 -23.74 -4.87 -6.19
CA ASP A 79 -24.93 -5.58 -6.67
C ASP A 79 -26.06 -5.57 -5.62
N THR A 80 -25.74 -5.46 -4.32
CA THR A 80 -26.73 -5.26 -3.26
C THR A 80 -27.26 -3.82 -3.19
N GLY A 81 -26.70 -2.90 -4.00
CA GLY A 81 -27.16 -1.52 -4.14
C GLY A 81 -26.27 -0.47 -3.47
N ALA A 82 -25.12 -0.84 -2.91
CA ALA A 82 -24.23 0.12 -2.25
C ALA A 82 -23.51 1.04 -3.25
N GLU A 83 -23.31 2.29 -2.84
CA GLU A 83 -22.30 3.17 -3.42
C GLU A 83 -21.01 3.02 -2.61
N LEU A 84 -19.96 2.49 -3.24
CA LEU A 84 -18.66 2.30 -2.60
C LEU A 84 -17.78 3.53 -2.77
N VAL A 85 -17.24 4.02 -1.65
CA VAL A 85 -16.25 5.10 -1.64
C VAL A 85 -15.00 4.64 -0.90
N PHE A 86 -13.93 4.47 -1.65
CA PHE A 86 -12.64 3.99 -1.16
C PHE A 86 -11.73 5.17 -0.79
N PHE A 87 -11.08 5.04 0.36
CA PHE A 87 -10.05 5.94 0.83
C PHE A 87 -8.69 5.23 0.78
N TYR A 88 -7.66 5.97 0.38
CA TYR A 88 -6.30 5.48 0.21
C TYR A 88 -5.30 6.56 0.63
N ASP A 89 -4.26 6.17 1.37
CA ASP A 89 -3.19 7.09 1.79
C ASP A 89 -2.44 7.70 0.60
N GLY A 90 -2.29 9.02 0.60
CA GLY A 90 -1.46 9.73 -0.36
C GLY A 90 0.04 9.56 -0.10
N SER A 91 0.82 10.57 -0.49
CA SER A 91 2.26 10.58 -0.22
C SER A 91 2.58 10.57 1.26
N LEU A 92 3.70 9.94 1.60
CA LEU A 92 4.22 9.96 2.96
C LEU A 92 4.54 11.41 3.35
N GLN A 93 3.96 11.87 4.45
CA GLN A 93 4.21 13.21 4.96
C GLN A 93 5.65 13.33 5.50
N PRO A 94 6.31 14.50 5.39
CA PRO A 94 7.70 14.67 5.82
C PRO A 94 7.96 14.28 7.28
N SER A 95 7.02 14.60 8.17
CA SER A 95 7.07 14.25 9.59
C SER A 95 7.07 12.74 9.88
N LYS A 96 6.66 11.91 8.91
CA LYS A 96 6.54 10.46 9.07
C LYS A 96 7.73 9.67 8.50
N TYR A 97 8.72 10.32 7.87
CA TYR A 97 9.85 9.61 7.23
C TYR A 97 10.64 8.75 8.20
N GLU A 98 10.99 9.26 9.38
CA GLU A 98 11.76 8.52 10.37
C GLU A 98 11.01 7.27 10.85
N THR A 99 9.71 7.44 11.16
CA THR A 99 8.85 6.32 11.58
C THR A 99 8.70 5.29 10.46
N TRP A 100 8.57 5.73 9.21
CA TRP A 100 8.51 4.83 8.06
C TRP A 100 9.82 4.07 7.87
N ALA A 101 10.97 4.75 7.93
CA ALA A 101 12.30 4.15 7.77
C ALA A 101 12.58 3.10 8.86
N SER A 102 12.28 3.43 10.12
CA SER A 102 12.35 2.48 11.25
C SER A 102 11.49 1.24 11.00
N ARG A 103 10.23 1.41 10.55
CA ARG A 103 9.34 0.29 10.20
C ARG A 103 9.90 -0.56 9.05
N GLN A 104 10.53 0.04 8.03
CA GLN A 104 11.14 -0.73 6.94
C GLN A 104 12.40 -1.47 7.38
N ASN A 105 13.22 -0.90 8.27
CA ASN A 105 14.39 -1.56 8.83
C ASN A 105 14.00 -2.80 9.65
N ASN A 106 12.98 -2.68 10.50
CA ASN A 106 12.45 -3.82 11.25
C ASN A 106 11.91 -4.91 10.31
N LYS A 107 11.16 -4.52 9.26
CA LYS A 107 10.68 -5.47 8.24
C LYS A 107 11.82 -6.18 7.53
N TYR A 108 12.89 -5.45 7.18
CA TYR A 108 14.07 -6.05 6.55
C TYR A 108 14.70 -7.10 7.47
N GLY A 109 14.90 -6.80 8.77
CA GLY A 109 15.41 -7.77 9.74
C GLY A 109 14.55 -9.04 9.83
N ASN A 110 13.23 -8.88 9.87
CA ASN A 110 12.30 -10.01 9.90
C ASN A 110 12.34 -10.84 8.61
N MET A 111 12.46 -10.18 7.45
CA MET A 111 12.61 -10.84 6.15
C MET A 111 13.92 -11.63 6.05
N ILE A 112 15.01 -11.12 6.64
CA ILE A 112 16.29 -11.84 6.71
C ILE A 112 16.16 -13.15 7.49
N ALA A 113 15.45 -13.15 8.62
CA ALA A 113 15.22 -14.37 9.40
C ALA A 113 14.42 -15.42 8.61
N ILE A 114 13.45 -15.00 7.80
CA ILE A 114 12.69 -15.89 6.90
C ILE A 114 13.61 -16.43 5.80
N ILE A 115 14.43 -15.58 5.19
CA ILE A 115 15.41 -15.99 4.17
C ILE A 115 16.34 -17.08 4.73
N ASP A 116 16.84 -16.90 5.95
CA ASP A 116 17.72 -17.89 6.60
C ASP A 116 17.02 -19.25 6.81
N ALA A 117 15.71 -19.24 7.08
CA ALA A 117 14.93 -20.48 7.18
C ALA A 117 14.74 -21.17 5.81
N ILE A 118 14.51 -20.39 4.76
CA ILE A 118 14.43 -20.91 3.38
C ILE A 118 15.78 -21.50 2.95
N ASP A 119 16.89 -20.82 3.23
CA ASP A 119 18.24 -21.28 2.88
C ASP A 119 18.62 -22.59 3.59
N LYS A 120 18.11 -22.80 4.82
CA LYS A 120 18.25 -24.06 5.57
C LYS A 120 17.37 -25.19 5.03
N GLY A 121 16.54 -24.94 4.01
CA GLY A 121 15.59 -25.91 3.47
C GLY A 121 14.46 -26.25 4.45
N THR A 122 14.11 -25.33 5.35
CA THR A 122 13.02 -25.54 6.31
C THR A 122 11.69 -25.75 5.54
N PRO A 123 10.89 -26.78 5.90
CA PRO A 123 9.57 -26.99 5.29
C PRO A 123 8.69 -25.76 5.39
N LEU A 124 7.95 -25.44 4.32
CA LEU A 124 7.19 -24.19 4.21
C LEU A 124 6.16 -24.03 5.33
N ALA A 125 5.52 -25.13 5.76
CA ALA A 125 4.60 -25.14 6.88
C ALA A 125 5.25 -24.69 8.21
N GLN A 126 6.51 -25.05 8.45
CA GLN A 126 7.24 -24.61 9.64
C GLN A 126 7.61 -23.13 9.56
N VAL A 127 7.98 -22.64 8.36
CA VAL A 127 8.25 -21.20 8.14
C VAL A 127 6.99 -20.38 8.41
N VAL A 128 5.83 -20.80 7.88
CA VAL A 128 4.55 -20.12 8.13
C VAL A 128 4.18 -20.15 9.61
N HIS A 129 4.38 -21.29 10.29
CA HIS A 129 4.09 -21.40 11.71
C HIS A 129 4.96 -20.47 12.56
N HIS A 130 6.26 -20.41 12.31
CA HIS A 130 7.21 -19.64 13.12
C HIS A 130 7.21 -18.14 12.78
N TYR A 131 7.13 -17.79 11.50
CA TYR A 131 7.27 -16.41 11.01
C TYR A 131 5.96 -15.80 10.50
N GLY A 132 4.80 -16.44 10.69
CA GLY A 132 3.54 -16.05 10.06
C GLY A 132 3.12 -14.57 10.26
N ARG A 133 3.52 -13.97 11.39
CA ARG A 133 3.27 -12.56 11.73
C ARG A 133 4.22 -11.59 11.03
N ASP A 134 5.40 -12.08 10.64
CA ASP A 134 6.47 -11.33 10.01
C ASP A 134 6.40 -11.34 8.48
N ILE A 135 5.63 -12.28 7.91
CA ILE A 135 5.35 -12.35 6.48
C ILE A 135 4.53 -11.11 6.06
N PRO A 136 5.03 -10.29 5.12
CA PRO A 136 4.32 -9.08 4.68
C PRO A 136 2.98 -9.39 4.01
N ASN A 137 1.91 -8.72 4.44
CA ASN A 137 0.55 -8.90 3.91
C ASN A 137 0.31 -8.26 2.52
N ASN A 138 1.36 -7.81 1.82
CA ASN A 138 1.24 -7.20 0.50
C ASN A 138 2.51 -7.41 -0.33
N THR A 139 2.54 -8.52 -1.06
CA THR A 139 3.58 -8.86 -2.04
C THR A 139 3.05 -8.64 -3.46
N GLY A 140 2.54 -7.44 -3.78
CA GLY A 140 2.33 -7.01 -5.16
C GLY A 140 0.90 -6.69 -5.57
N LEU A 141 -0.11 -7.02 -4.75
CA LEU A 141 -1.52 -6.79 -5.03
C LEU A 141 -1.82 -5.30 -5.30
N LYS A 142 -2.43 -4.99 -6.46
CA LYS A 142 -2.82 -3.63 -6.83
C LYS A 142 -4.28 -3.36 -6.46
N LEU A 143 -4.62 -3.49 -5.17
CA LEU A 143 -6.01 -3.40 -4.70
C LEU A 143 -6.72 -2.09 -5.12
N LYS A 144 -6.00 -0.96 -5.16
CA LYS A 144 -6.49 0.33 -5.69
C LYS A 144 -7.02 0.24 -7.11
N ARG A 145 -6.40 -0.57 -7.96
CA ARG A 145 -6.78 -0.79 -9.37
C ARG A 145 -8.14 -1.48 -9.45
N VAL A 146 -8.36 -2.51 -8.62
CA VAL A 146 -9.60 -3.28 -8.57
C VAL A 146 -10.71 -2.42 -7.98
N ALA A 147 -10.48 -1.77 -6.83
CA ALA A 147 -11.46 -0.92 -6.17
C ALA A 147 -12.03 0.19 -7.07
N LYS A 148 -11.20 0.83 -7.91
CA LYS A 148 -11.62 1.87 -8.87
C LYS A 148 -12.64 1.40 -9.92
N GLN A 149 -12.81 0.09 -10.11
CA GLN A 149 -13.80 -0.47 -11.03
C GLN A 149 -15.20 -0.50 -10.41
N HIS A 150 -15.27 -0.48 -9.07
CA HIS A 150 -16.49 -0.68 -8.29
C HIS A 150 -16.96 0.55 -7.52
N GLY A 151 -16.15 1.62 -7.48
CA GLY A 151 -16.51 2.80 -6.72
C GLY A 151 -15.55 3.98 -6.85
N LYS A 152 -15.91 5.07 -6.17
CA LYS A 152 -15.12 6.29 -6.15
C LYS A 152 -13.86 6.09 -5.32
N MET A 153 -12.71 6.52 -5.84
CA MET A 153 -11.44 6.54 -5.10
C MET A 153 -11.13 7.96 -4.64
N ILE A 154 -10.85 8.14 -3.35
CA ILE A 154 -10.38 9.38 -2.75
C ILE A 154 -8.98 9.14 -2.19
N ILE A 155 -8.02 9.96 -2.64
CA ILE A 155 -6.63 9.92 -2.15
C ILE A 155 -6.48 11.09 -1.18
N SER A 156 -6.13 10.81 0.07
CA SER A 156 -5.91 11.89 1.05
C SER A 156 -4.48 12.40 0.98
N THR A 157 -4.30 13.68 0.65
CA THR A 157 -2.98 14.31 0.51
C THR A 157 -2.67 15.37 1.57
N HIS A 158 -3.69 16.02 2.13
CA HIS A 158 -3.51 17.18 3.02
C HIS A 158 -3.80 16.91 4.49
N VAL A 159 -4.62 15.89 4.77
CA VAL A 159 -4.96 15.45 6.12
C VAL A 159 -4.75 13.95 6.20
N GLU A 160 -4.68 13.43 7.42
CA GLU A 160 -4.66 11.98 7.63
C GLU A 160 -5.88 11.33 6.98
N CYS A 161 -5.67 10.17 6.37
CA CYS A 161 -6.70 9.48 5.61
C CYS A 161 -7.91 9.12 6.47
N ASP A 162 -7.67 8.71 7.73
CA ASP A 162 -8.73 8.36 8.68
C ASP A 162 -9.65 9.56 8.99
N GLN A 163 -9.06 10.74 9.15
CA GLN A 163 -9.81 11.98 9.38
C GLN A 163 -10.64 12.36 8.15
N ALA A 164 -10.05 12.31 6.94
CA ALA A 164 -10.77 12.58 5.70
C ALA A 164 -11.94 11.62 5.49
N LEU A 165 -11.71 10.34 5.77
CA LEU A 165 -12.68 9.25 5.65
C LEU A 165 -13.85 9.46 6.62
N ALA A 166 -13.56 9.67 7.91
CA ALA A 166 -14.59 9.89 8.93
C ALA A 166 -15.45 11.12 8.62
N ALA A 167 -14.83 12.22 8.19
CA ALA A 167 -15.56 13.42 7.84
C ALA A 167 -16.40 13.27 6.57
N TYR A 168 -15.90 12.54 5.58
CA TYR A 168 -16.68 12.18 4.39
C TYR A 168 -17.91 11.36 4.77
N ALA A 169 -17.74 10.33 5.62
CA ALA A 169 -18.83 9.49 6.09
C ALA A 169 -19.92 10.31 6.81
N VAL A 170 -19.54 11.28 7.66
CA VAL A 170 -20.49 12.20 8.31
C VAL A 170 -21.21 13.07 7.27
N LYS A 171 -20.46 13.73 6.38
CA LYS A 171 -21.00 14.65 5.38
C LYS A 171 -21.99 13.96 4.44
N HIS A 172 -21.67 12.75 4.02
CA HIS A 172 -22.47 11.99 3.05
C HIS A 172 -23.50 11.06 3.72
N LYS A 173 -23.63 11.11 5.05
CA LYS A 173 -24.54 10.24 5.83
C LYS A 173 -24.34 8.77 5.44
N ALA A 174 -23.09 8.33 5.45
CA ALA A 174 -22.74 6.95 5.12
C ALA A 174 -23.48 5.97 6.03
N LEU A 175 -23.84 4.82 5.45
CA LEU A 175 -24.37 3.69 6.20
C LEU A 175 -23.29 3.14 7.13
N ALA A 176 -22.11 2.87 6.58
CA ALA A 176 -21.03 2.21 7.29
C ALA A 176 -19.64 2.67 6.84
N ILE A 177 -18.68 2.49 7.75
CA ILE A 177 -17.25 2.48 7.48
C ILE A 177 -16.73 1.05 7.62
N ILE A 178 -15.99 0.55 6.64
CA ILE A 178 -15.23 -0.70 6.74
C ILE A 178 -13.77 -0.36 7.06
N SER A 179 -13.30 -0.73 8.25
CA SER A 179 -11.89 -0.60 8.65
C SER A 179 -11.58 -1.55 9.82
N HIS A 180 -10.30 -1.67 10.17
CA HIS A 180 -9.85 -2.27 11.43
C HIS A 180 -9.09 -1.27 12.32
N ASP A 181 -9.05 0.01 11.94
CA ASP A 181 -8.46 1.06 12.78
C ASP A 181 -9.44 1.46 13.90
N THR A 182 -8.95 1.43 15.14
CA THR A 182 -9.75 1.76 16.33
C THR A 182 -9.99 3.25 16.46
N ASP A 183 -9.32 4.12 15.70
CA ASP A 183 -9.61 5.54 15.68
C ASP A 183 -11.04 5.84 15.19
N PHE A 184 -11.61 4.95 14.37
CA PHE A 184 -13.03 5.03 13.98
C PHE A 184 -14.02 4.78 15.13
N LEU A 185 -13.59 4.26 16.27
CA LEU A 185 -14.42 4.22 17.49
C LEU A 185 -14.52 5.60 18.17
N ILE A 186 -13.60 6.52 17.86
CA ILE A 186 -13.45 7.82 18.51
C ILE A 186 -14.23 8.91 17.75
N TYR A 187 -14.20 8.86 16.42
CA TYR A 187 -14.85 9.85 15.56
C TYR A 187 -16.38 9.91 15.77
N GLN A 188 -16.90 11.12 16.01
CA GLN A 188 -18.35 11.33 16.09
C GLN A 188 -19.02 11.15 14.72
N GLY A 189 -20.14 10.42 14.69
CA GLY A 189 -20.90 10.10 13.48
C GLY A 189 -22.09 9.18 13.75
N THR A 190 -22.94 8.98 12.75
CA THR A 190 -24.13 8.09 12.81
C THR A 190 -23.94 6.79 12.03
N TRP A 191 -22.79 6.60 11.39
CA TRP A 191 -22.45 5.42 10.60
C TRP A 191 -22.10 4.22 11.49
N GLN A 192 -22.31 3.01 10.96
CA GLN A 192 -21.86 1.77 11.56
C GLN A 192 -20.36 1.55 11.32
N LEU A 193 -19.64 0.95 12.26
CA LEU A 193 -18.24 0.53 12.05
C LEU A 193 -18.19 -0.98 11.83
N TRP A 194 -17.92 -1.40 10.61
CA TRP A 194 -17.80 -2.81 10.22
C TRP A 194 -16.33 -3.22 10.21
N SER A 195 -16.04 -4.36 10.86
CA SER A 195 -14.68 -4.83 11.05
C SER A 195 -14.11 -5.43 9.77
N ALA A 196 -13.03 -4.89 9.24
CA ALA A 196 -12.32 -5.48 8.10
C ALA A 196 -11.68 -6.85 8.43
N ASN A 197 -11.34 -7.09 9.71
CA ASN A 197 -10.66 -8.32 10.14
C ASN A 197 -11.59 -9.53 10.28
N HIS A 198 -12.91 -9.31 10.33
CA HIS A 198 -13.90 -10.35 10.57
C HIS A 198 -14.81 -10.61 9.37
N ILE A 199 -14.45 -10.06 8.20
CA ILE A 199 -15.24 -10.25 6.98
C ILE A 199 -15.13 -11.71 6.51
N ASP A 200 -16.27 -12.36 6.36
CA ASP A 200 -16.41 -13.56 5.55
C ASP A 200 -16.75 -13.14 4.11
N ARG A 201 -15.79 -13.37 3.20
CA ARG A 201 -15.90 -13.03 1.78
C ARG A 201 -17.04 -13.77 1.08
N THR A 202 -17.41 -14.96 1.56
CA THR A 202 -18.42 -15.81 0.94
C THR A 202 -19.82 -15.40 1.39
N THR A 203 -20.01 -15.14 2.68
CA THR A 203 -21.34 -14.83 3.22
C THR A 203 -21.63 -13.33 3.32
N LEU A 204 -20.63 -12.46 3.11
CA LEU A 204 -20.70 -11.01 3.36
C LEU A 204 -21.09 -10.67 4.81
N GLU A 205 -20.72 -11.55 5.73
CA GLU A 205 -20.89 -11.32 7.16
C GLU A 205 -19.65 -10.67 7.76
N THR A 206 -19.85 -9.86 8.79
CA THR A 206 -18.77 -9.32 9.61
C THR A 206 -19.28 -9.01 11.02
N ILE A 207 -18.40 -8.45 11.85
CA ILE A 207 -18.74 -7.88 13.16
C ILE A 207 -18.84 -6.36 13.03
N GLY A 208 -19.91 -5.79 13.56
CA GLY A 208 -20.05 -4.36 13.82
C GLY A 208 -19.62 -4.01 15.24
N TYR A 209 -19.00 -2.84 15.43
CA TYR A 209 -18.66 -2.31 16.75
C TYR A 209 -19.72 -1.30 17.22
N ASP A 210 -20.31 -1.53 18.40
CA ASP A 210 -21.29 -0.60 19.00
C ASP A 210 -20.55 0.53 19.74
N ARG A 211 -20.39 1.63 19.02
CA ARG A 211 -19.73 2.84 19.54
C ARG A 211 -20.54 3.55 20.64
N GLN A 212 -21.86 3.35 20.66
CA GLN A 212 -22.71 3.89 21.72
C GLN A 212 -22.62 3.05 22.99
N ALA A 213 -22.53 1.72 22.87
CA ALA A 213 -22.22 0.87 24.01
C ALA A 213 -20.86 1.25 24.62
N LEU A 214 -19.85 1.49 23.79
CA LEU A 214 -18.55 1.98 24.26
C LEU A 214 -18.67 3.27 25.07
N LEU A 215 -19.39 4.29 24.56
CA LEU A 215 -19.62 5.54 25.29
C LEU A 215 -20.36 5.35 26.61
N ARG A 216 -21.42 4.53 26.62
CA ARG A 216 -22.19 4.22 27.83
C ARG A 216 -21.32 3.52 28.87
N THR A 217 -20.55 2.50 28.47
CA THR A 217 -19.64 1.76 29.35
C THR A 217 -18.53 2.66 29.89
N LEU A 218 -18.00 3.55 29.07
CA LEU A 218 -16.99 4.50 29.52
C LEU A 218 -17.59 5.69 30.28
N GLY A 219 -18.91 5.93 30.24
CA GLY A 219 -19.53 7.14 30.79
C GLY A 219 -19.02 8.43 30.14
N LEU A 220 -18.67 8.39 28.85
CA LEU A 220 -18.11 9.54 28.11
C LEU A 220 -19.10 10.09 27.09
N GLN A 221 -18.88 11.34 26.71
CA GLN A 221 -19.55 12.02 25.60
C GLN A 221 -18.62 12.11 24.39
N TRP A 222 -19.16 12.27 23.19
CA TRP A 222 -18.37 12.37 21.94
C TRP A 222 -17.25 13.41 22.00
N HIS A 223 -17.52 14.59 22.57
CA HIS A 223 -16.53 15.66 22.68
C HIS A 223 -15.36 15.33 23.63
N GLN A 224 -15.49 14.29 24.47
CA GLN A 224 -14.44 13.80 25.37
C GLN A 224 -13.60 12.70 24.75
N MET A 225 -14.09 12.04 23.68
CA MET A 225 -13.45 10.88 23.08
C MET A 225 -12.07 11.21 22.49
N GLY A 226 -11.86 12.40 21.94
CA GLY A 226 -10.55 12.82 21.44
C GLY A 226 -9.49 12.91 22.56
N VAL A 227 -9.86 13.43 23.74
CA VAL A 227 -8.96 13.47 24.91
C VAL A 227 -8.69 12.05 25.41
N PHE A 228 -9.73 11.23 25.51
CA PHE A 228 -9.61 9.82 25.89
C PHE A 228 -8.66 9.06 24.95
N ALA A 229 -8.80 9.22 23.65
CA ALA A 229 -7.94 8.56 22.66
C ALA A 229 -6.49 9.03 22.76
N THR A 230 -6.27 10.34 22.88
CA THR A 230 -4.93 10.94 23.02
C THR A 230 -4.21 10.39 24.24
N LEU A 231 -4.88 10.35 25.40
CA LEU A 231 -4.30 9.87 26.64
C LEU A 231 -4.24 8.33 26.74
N GLY A 232 -5.01 7.63 25.91
CA GLY A 232 -5.03 6.16 25.82
C GLY A 232 -3.88 5.57 25.00
N GLY A 233 -3.12 6.41 24.31
CA GLY A 233 -2.00 6.03 23.47
C GLY A 233 -2.42 5.86 22.00
N ASN A 234 -2.15 6.87 21.19
CA ASN A 234 -2.42 6.93 19.76
C ASN A 234 -1.18 7.36 18.96
N ASP A 235 -1.35 7.75 17.69
CA ASP A 235 -0.22 8.11 16.83
C ASP A 235 0.49 9.41 17.21
N PHE A 236 -0.14 10.28 18.01
CA PHE A 236 0.44 11.54 18.48
C PHE A 236 1.15 11.39 19.84
N PHE A 237 0.57 10.57 20.72
CA PHE A 237 1.11 10.21 22.03
C PHE A 237 1.27 8.70 22.09
N LYS A 238 2.49 8.21 21.91
CA LYS A 238 2.74 6.77 21.82
C LYS A 238 2.37 6.09 23.13
N TYR A 239 1.95 4.82 23.05
CA TYR A 239 1.52 4.08 24.23
C TYR A 239 2.57 4.08 25.35
N ASP A 240 3.83 3.80 25.03
CA ASP A 240 4.94 3.78 26.00
C ASP A 240 5.18 5.16 26.64
N GLU A 241 4.81 6.25 25.96
CA GLU A 241 4.92 7.62 26.48
C GLU A 241 3.86 7.88 27.58
N VAL A 242 2.63 7.41 27.36
CA VAL A 242 1.50 7.60 28.28
C VAL A 242 1.33 6.47 29.30
N GLU A 243 1.98 5.33 29.12
CA GLU A 243 1.86 4.16 29.99
C GLU A 243 2.15 4.48 31.47
N PRO A 244 3.21 5.23 31.83
CA PRO A 244 3.44 5.61 33.23
C PRO A 244 2.28 6.42 33.84
N PHE A 245 1.68 7.30 33.04
CA PHE A 245 0.49 8.05 33.45
C PHE A 245 -0.71 7.12 33.64
N LEU A 246 -0.98 6.22 32.69
CA LEU A 246 -2.07 5.25 32.78
C LEU A 246 -1.92 4.35 34.01
N ASN A 247 -0.70 3.89 34.31
CA ASN A 247 -0.40 3.08 35.48
C ASN A 247 -0.60 3.86 36.79
N SER A 248 -0.45 5.18 36.77
CA SER A 248 -0.76 6.04 37.93
C SER A 248 -2.27 6.18 38.21
N LEU A 249 -3.13 5.89 37.22
CA LEU A 249 -4.59 5.96 37.40
C LEU A 249 -5.18 4.66 37.98
N GLY A 250 -4.49 3.54 37.83
CA GLY A 250 -4.93 2.24 38.33
C GLY A 250 -4.33 1.05 37.58
N PRO A 251 -4.76 -0.18 37.90
CA PRO A 251 -4.20 -1.37 37.30
C PRO A 251 -4.56 -1.49 35.81
N HIS A 252 -3.67 -2.07 35.00
CA HIS A 252 -3.78 -2.12 33.54
C HIS A 252 -5.12 -2.72 33.02
N TYR A 253 -5.70 -3.70 33.73
CA TYR A 253 -6.97 -4.31 33.31
C TYR A 253 -8.19 -3.36 33.46
N GLN A 254 -8.08 -2.29 34.25
CA GLN A 254 -9.09 -1.25 34.41
C GLN A 254 -8.76 0.05 33.65
N LYS A 255 -7.67 0.06 32.87
CA LYS A 255 -7.08 1.31 32.35
C LYS A 255 -8.07 2.22 31.65
N PHE A 256 -8.96 1.68 30.82
CA PHE A 256 -9.90 2.52 30.06
C PHE A 256 -11.03 3.06 30.94
N TYR A 257 -11.45 2.32 31.99
CA TYR A 257 -12.39 2.83 32.98
C TYR A 257 -11.77 3.97 33.78
N LYS A 258 -10.54 3.79 34.28
CA LYS A 258 -9.82 4.81 35.05
C LYS A 258 -9.43 6.02 34.23
N LEU A 259 -9.05 5.81 32.97
CA LEU A 259 -8.84 6.90 32.03
C LEU A 259 -10.12 7.68 31.78
N ALA A 260 -11.25 7.00 31.59
CA ALA A 260 -12.53 7.67 31.41
C ALA A 260 -12.98 8.44 32.67
N GLU A 261 -12.75 7.90 33.88
CA GLU A 261 -12.94 8.62 35.15
C GLU A 261 -12.13 9.92 35.19
N TYR A 262 -10.84 9.85 34.82
CA TYR A 262 -9.99 11.04 34.73
C TYR A 262 -10.51 12.05 33.69
N VAL A 263 -10.89 11.60 32.49
CA VAL A 263 -11.40 12.49 31.45
C VAL A 263 -12.71 13.17 31.87
N ARG A 264 -13.58 12.49 32.63
CA ARG A 264 -14.80 13.09 33.18
C ARG A 264 -14.53 14.19 34.21
N SER A 265 -13.44 14.09 34.97
CA SER A 265 -13.09 15.09 35.99
C SER A 265 -12.48 16.37 35.41
N LEU A 266 -12.10 16.36 34.13
CA LEU A 266 -11.62 17.54 33.44
C LEU A 266 -12.73 18.58 33.23
N PRO A 267 -12.42 19.89 33.26
CA PRO A 267 -13.42 20.94 33.10
C PRO A 267 -14.22 20.78 31.79
N GLN A 268 -15.55 20.69 31.90
CA GLN A 268 -16.46 20.58 30.74
C GLN A 268 -16.86 21.97 30.20
N GLY A 269 -17.02 22.09 28.88
CA GLY A 269 -17.80 23.19 28.27
C GLY A 269 -17.07 24.49 27.87
N ARG A 270 -15.77 24.65 28.12
CA ARG A 270 -14.95 25.69 27.46
C ARG A 270 -14.00 24.99 26.48
N LYS A 271 -13.73 25.58 25.32
CA LYS A 271 -12.63 25.11 24.44
C LYS A 271 -11.44 24.75 25.33
N MET A 272 -10.85 23.58 25.15
CA MET A 272 -9.61 23.17 25.84
C MET A 272 -8.64 24.34 25.78
N ASN A 273 -8.58 25.11 26.87
CA ASN A 273 -7.77 26.32 26.88
C ASN A 273 -6.33 25.91 27.14
N LYS A 274 -5.40 26.83 26.87
CA LYS A 274 -3.97 26.55 27.00
C LYS A 274 -3.61 26.06 28.41
N ASN A 275 -4.25 26.60 29.45
CA ASN A 275 -3.99 26.24 30.84
C ASN A 275 -4.42 24.80 31.17
N VAL A 276 -5.63 24.38 30.75
CA VAL A 276 -6.09 23.01 30.96
C VAL A 276 -5.22 22.02 30.18
N THR A 277 -4.84 22.36 28.95
CA THR A 277 -3.93 21.55 28.13
C THR A 277 -2.58 21.37 28.84
N ASN A 278 -1.97 22.47 29.28
CA ASN A 278 -0.70 22.45 30.00
C ASN A 278 -0.78 21.59 31.27
N ASN A 279 -1.89 21.65 32.01
CA ASN A 279 -2.08 20.85 33.22
C ASN A 279 -2.22 19.35 32.91
N ILE A 280 -2.94 18.99 31.85
CA ILE A 280 -3.05 17.58 31.41
C ILE A 280 -1.67 17.07 31.00
N VAL A 281 -0.95 17.82 30.15
CA VAL A 281 0.40 17.44 29.70
C VAL A 281 1.35 17.32 30.89
N ALA A 282 1.36 18.29 31.81
CA ALA A 282 2.17 18.22 33.02
C ALA A 282 1.83 16.99 33.88
N ARG A 283 0.56 16.59 33.93
CA ARG A 283 0.14 15.36 34.62
C ARG A 283 0.63 14.10 33.92
N VAL A 284 0.59 14.05 32.58
CA VAL A 284 1.09 12.91 31.79
C VAL A 284 2.58 12.68 32.03
N TYR A 285 3.37 13.75 32.10
CA TYR A 285 4.82 13.69 32.33
C TYR A 285 5.21 13.96 33.79
N TYR A 286 4.32 13.76 34.77
CA TYR A 286 4.67 14.01 36.17
C TYR A 286 5.95 13.26 36.56
N GLY A 287 6.96 13.98 37.06
CA GLY A 287 8.28 13.43 37.39
C GLY A 287 9.18 13.12 36.19
N ARG A 288 8.85 13.57 34.98
CA ARG A 288 9.61 13.37 33.74
C ARG A 288 9.80 14.70 33.00
N THR A 289 10.82 14.77 32.14
CA THR A 289 11.01 15.91 31.23
C THR A 289 9.85 15.98 30.25
N ILE A 290 9.20 17.14 30.16
CA ILE A 290 8.14 17.41 29.18
C ILE A 290 8.79 17.75 27.84
N PRO A 291 8.51 17.02 26.76
CA PRO A 291 8.96 17.40 25.42
C PRO A 291 8.43 18.79 25.03
N GLN A 292 9.26 19.60 24.36
CA GLN A 292 8.91 20.98 24.01
C GLN A 292 7.64 21.07 23.13
N ASP A 293 7.40 20.04 22.32
CA ASP A 293 6.29 19.93 21.37
C ASP A 293 5.04 19.24 21.94
N ALA A 294 5.05 18.78 23.20
CA ALA A 294 4.00 17.92 23.75
C ALA A 294 2.61 18.60 23.73
N ASN A 295 2.54 19.90 24.07
CA ASN A 295 1.29 20.65 24.01
C ASN A 295 0.76 20.80 22.59
N GLU A 296 1.65 20.97 21.60
CA GLU A 296 1.29 21.07 20.20
C GLU A 296 0.75 19.73 19.70
N ARG A 297 1.48 18.62 19.96
CA ARG A 297 1.03 17.26 19.63
C ARG A 297 -0.34 16.96 20.24
N PHE A 298 -0.60 17.41 21.47
CA PHE A 298 -1.89 17.19 22.13
C PHE A 298 -3.02 17.92 21.37
N GLN A 299 -2.80 19.19 21.01
CA GLN A 299 -3.78 19.97 20.24
C GLN A 299 -4.00 19.43 18.81
N GLN A 300 -2.93 18.96 18.17
CA GLN A 300 -3.01 18.29 16.87
C GLN A 300 -3.85 17.00 17.00
N SER A 301 -3.62 16.19 18.04
CA SER A 301 -4.40 14.98 18.29
C SER A 301 -5.89 15.25 18.53
N LEU A 302 -6.23 16.29 19.32
CA LEU A 302 -7.63 16.69 19.49
C LEU A 302 -8.28 17.20 18.20
N THR A 303 -7.49 17.81 17.31
CA THR A 303 -7.96 18.29 16.02
C THR A 303 -8.14 17.14 15.03
N PHE A 304 -7.29 16.12 15.08
CA PHE A 304 -7.38 14.91 14.27
C PHE A 304 -8.73 14.20 14.41
N TYR A 305 -9.33 14.16 15.61
CA TYR A 305 -10.64 13.55 15.86
C TYR A 305 -11.86 14.43 15.56
N LYS A 306 -11.66 15.64 15.01
CA LYS A 306 -12.76 16.50 14.55
C LYS A 306 -13.16 16.16 13.12
N THR A 307 -14.45 16.07 12.87
CA THR A 307 -15.06 15.76 11.56
C THR A 307 -15.77 16.96 10.93
N ASP A 308 -15.69 18.15 11.53
CA ASP A 308 -16.43 19.32 11.08
C ASP A 308 -15.83 19.92 9.79
N SER A 309 -16.68 20.38 8.87
CA SER A 309 -16.23 20.91 7.58
C SER A 309 -15.26 22.10 7.67
N LYS A 310 -15.17 22.78 8.81
CA LYS A 310 -14.23 23.90 9.03
C LYS A 310 -12.78 23.41 9.23
N SER A 311 -12.57 22.23 9.83
CA SER A 311 -11.24 21.64 10.03
C SER A 311 -10.62 21.10 8.72
N LEU A 312 -11.43 20.84 7.69
CA LEU A 312 -10.99 20.40 6.36
C LEU A 312 -10.83 21.54 5.34
N LYS A 313 -11.30 22.75 5.66
CA LYS A 313 -11.34 23.91 4.75
C LYS A 313 -10.05 24.73 4.73
N SER A 314 -9.07 24.42 5.57
CA SER A 314 -7.76 25.11 5.57
C SER A 314 -6.81 24.63 4.48
N ILE A 315 -7.31 23.87 3.49
CA ILE A 315 -6.49 23.40 2.37
C ILE A 315 -6.48 24.52 1.31
N PRO A 316 -5.31 25.14 1.04
CA PRO A 316 -5.22 26.11 -0.04
C PRO A 316 -5.63 25.44 -1.36
N PRO A 317 -6.29 26.17 -2.29
CA PRO A 317 -6.63 25.62 -3.59
C PRO A 317 -5.37 25.11 -4.27
N MET A 318 -5.37 23.82 -4.61
CA MET A 318 -4.28 23.22 -5.37
C MET A 318 -4.21 23.87 -6.74
N ASP A 319 -2.99 24.02 -7.27
CA ASP A 319 -2.83 24.46 -8.64
C ASP A 319 -3.47 23.44 -9.62
N PRO A 320 -3.82 23.86 -10.85
CA PRO A 320 -4.47 23.00 -11.82
C PRO A 320 -3.67 21.74 -12.17
N MET A 321 -2.33 21.81 -12.17
CA MET A 321 -1.45 20.68 -12.50
C MET A 321 -1.49 19.65 -11.39
N THR A 322 -1.33 20.06 -10.13
CA THR A 322 -1.47 19.18 -8.97
C THR A 322 -2.84 18.52 -8.94
N THR A 323 -3.91 19.28 -9.18
CA THR A 323 -5.28 18.75 -9.23
C THR A 323 -5.42 17.68 -10.33
N PHE A 324 -4.92 17.95 -11.53
CA PHE A 324 -4.94 16.99 -12.64
C PHE A 324 -4.16 15.73 -12.29
N LEU A 325 -2.93 15.85 -11.79
CA LEU A 325 -2.06 14.72 -11.48
C LEU A 325 -2.68 13.81 -10.41
N LEU A 326 -3.21 14.38 -9.33
CA LEU A 326 -3.83 13.60 -8.26
C LEU A 326 -5.11 12.89 -8.74
N ASN A 327 -5.95 13.58 -9.51
CA ASN A 327 -7.16 12.98 -10.12
C ASN A 327 -6.81 11.87 -11.13
N ALA A 328 -5.75 12.05 -11.91
CA ALA A 328 -5.22 11.06 -12.84
C ALA A 328 -4.41 9.94 -12.15
N ASP A 329 -4.32 9.95 -10.81
CA ASP A 329 -3.55 8.99 -10.01
C ASP A 329 -2.04 9.00 -10.34
N GLN A 330 -1.51 10.15 -10.76
CA GLN A 330 -0.12 10.39 -11.11
C GLN A 330 0.69 10.91 -9.90
N GLN A 331 0.52 10.26 -8.74
CA GLN A 331 1.23 10.64 -7.51
C GLN A 331 2.76 10.61 -7.68
N PHE A 332 3.29 9.67 -8.46
CA PHE A 332 4.73 9.58 -8.71
C PHE A 332 5.26 10.80 -9.47
N VAL A 333 4.55 11.23 -10.52
CA VAL A 333 4.89 12.42 -11.31
C VAL A 333 4.79 13.67 -10.42
N HIS A 334 3.70 13.81 -9.68
CA HIS A 334 3.51 14.89 -8.71
C HIS A 334 4.68 14.96 -7.72
N ASN A 335 5.07 13.82 -7.13
CA ASN A 335 6.15 13.80 -6.14
C ASN A 335 7.50 14.23 -6.74
N ILE A 336 7.81 13.79 -7.96
CA ILE A 336 9.06 14.21 -8.64
C ILE A 336 9.03 15.73 -8.89
N LEU A 337 7.94 16.26 -9.43
CA LEU A 337 7.82 17.70 -9.73
C LEU A 337 7.84 18.59 -8.49
N THR A 338 7.40 18.08 -7.33
CA THR A 338 7.34 18.82 -6.06
C THR A 338 8.52 18.51 -5.13
N GLY A 339 9.51 17.74 -5.59
CA GLY A 339 10.68 17.36 -4.80
C GLY A 339 10.39 16.41 -3.64
N TYR A 340 9.20 15.80 -3.56
CA TYR A 340 8.87 14.81 -2.53
C TYR A 340 9.64 13.50 -2.75
N PRO A 341 10.26 12.95 -1.70
CA PRO A 341 10.96 11.67 -1.80
C PRO A 341 10.09 10.51 -2.31
N PHE A 342 10.69 9.71 -3.18
CA PHE A 342 10.12 8.46 -3.68
C PHE A 342 10.59 7.27 -2.82
N ASN A 343 9.64 6.61 -2.18
CA ASN A 343 9.91 5.49 -1.28
C ASN A 343 10.05 4.15 -2.03
N CYS A 344 11.20 3.49 -1.87
CA CYS A 344 11.47 2.16 -2.40
C CYS A 344 11.58 1.14 -1.26
N THR A 345 10.68 0.16 -1.26
CA THR A 345 10.75 -1.02 -0.38
C THR A 345 11.47 -2.17 -1.08
N LEU A 346 12.01 -3.13 -0.33
CA LEU A 346 12.85 -4.22 -0.84
C LEU A 346 12.15 -5.57 -1.06
N TYR A 347 11.06 -5.88 -0.36
CA TYR A 347 10.62 -7.29 -0.15
C TYR A 347 11.82 -8.15 0.31
N PHE A 348 11.91 -9.42 -0.11
CA PHE A 348 12.94 -10.37 0.28
C PHE A 348 14.27 -10.20 -0.48
N PHE A 349 14.70 -8.97 -0.75
CA PHE A 349 16.03 -8.72 -1.30
C PHE A 349 17.09 -8.85 -0.21
N ASP A 350 18.10 -9.71 -0.42
CA ASP A 350 19.14 -10.02 0.56
C ASP A 350 20.46 -9.30 0.23
N TYR A 351 20.71 -8.16 0.87
CA TYR A 351 21.97 -7.42 0.72
C TYR A 351 23.20 -8.10 1.34
N ARG A 352 23.06 -9.24 2.03
CA ARG A 352 24.22 -10.03 2.49
C ARG A 352 24.83 -10.86 1.36
N SER A 353 24.06 -11.09 0.30
CA SER A 353 24.48 -11.86 -0.86
C SER A 353 24.81 -10.96 -2.05
N ALA A 354 25.85 -11.32 -2.80
CA ALA A 354 26.19 -10.69 -4.07
C ALA A 354 25.43 -11.29 -5.26
N THR A 355 24.57 -12.31 -5.07
CA THR A 355 23.91 -13.08 -6.15
C THR A 355 23.17 -12.22 -7.19
N PHE A 356 22.58 -11.10 -6.77
CA PHE A 356 21.84 -10.19 -7.67
C PHE A 356 22.47 -8.81 -7.74
N GLY A 357 23.71 -8.66 -7.28
CA GLY A 357 24.36 -7.36 -7.12
C GLY A 357 23.57 -6.43 -6.19
N SER A 358 23.43 -5.18 -6.61
CA SER A 358 22.71 -4.13 -5.85
C SER A 358 21.31 -3.92 -6.42
N TYR A 359 20.29 -4.11 -5.58
CA TYR A 359 18.90 -3.74 -5.97
C TYR A 359 18.80 -2.27 -6.37
N PHE A 360 19.59 -1.41 -5.72
CA PHE A 360 19.58 0.01 -6.01
C PHE A 360 20.09 0.29 -7.44
N ASP A 361 21.08 -0.45 -7.91
CA ASP A 361 21.67 -0.26 -9.25
C ASP A 361 20.74 -0.82 -10.33
N ILE A 362 20.03 -1.91 -10.04
CA ILE A 362 19.02 -2.49 -10.94
C ILE A 362 17.93 -1.45 -11.25
N ILE A 363 17.39 -0.80 -10.21
CA ILE A 363 16.27 0.16 -10.36
C ILE A 363 16.72 1.60 -10.62
N GLY A 364 17.97 1.93 -10.30
CA GLY A 364 18.51 3.29 -10.34
C GLY A 364 18.40 3.93 -11.72
N ARG A 365 18.71 3.17 -12.77
CA ARG A 365 18.54 3.61 -14.17
C ARG A 365 17.10 3.95 -14.50
N ILE A 366 16.15 3.06 -14.17
CA ILE A 366 14.72 3.27 -14.42
C ILE A 366 14.26 4.57 -13.75
N ILE A 367 14.68 4.79 -12.50
CA ILE A 367 14.34 6.00 -11.73
C ILE A 367 15.00 7.25 -12.33
N SER A 368 16.30 7.20 -12.66
CA SER A 368 17.06 8.29 -13.27
C SER A 368 16.43 8.76 -14.58
N HIS A 369 16.16 7.82 -15.50
CA HIS A 369 15.62 8.12 -16.82
C HIS A 369 14.17 8.63 -16.76
N ILE A 370 13.31 8.01 -15.94
CA ILE A 370 11.93 8.50 -15.82
C ILE A 370 11.88 9.88 -15.14
N ALA A 371 12.79 10.15 -14.20
CA ALA A 371 12.92 11.47 -13.59
C ALA A 371 13.34 12.51 -14.62
N GLY A 372 14.30 12.20 -15.50
CA GLY A 372 14.70 13.14 -16.56
C GLY A 372 13.62 13.40 -17.59
N ILE A 373 12.75 12.42 -17.89
CA ILE A 373 11.55 12.66 -18.70
C ILE A 373 10.59 13.62 -17.99
N ILE A 374 10.27 13.37 -16.71
CA ILE A 374 9.33 14.19 -15.95
C ILE A 374 9.86 15.63 -15.77
N LEU A 375 11.16 15.77 -15.51
CA LEU A 375 11.83 17.05 -15.27
C LEU A 375 12.32 17.73 -16.54
N PHE A 376 12.13 17.15 -17.73
CA PHE A 376 12.73 17.64 -18.98
C PHE A 376 12.46 19.12 -19.24
N HIS A 377 11.21 19.55 -19.07
CA HIS A 377 10.80 20.95 -19.27
C HIS A 377 11.06 21.85 -18.05
N HIS A 378 11.45 21.26 -16.91
CA HIS A 378 11.81 21.97 -15.68
C HIS A 378 13.32 21.96 -15.42
N GLN A 379 14.14 21.47 -16.36
CA GLN A 379 15.59 21.28 -16.19
C GLN A 379 16.38 22.58 -15.99
N HIS A 380 15.79 23.71 -16.37
CA HIS A 380 16.34 25.05 -16.19
C HIS A 380 15.92 25.68 -14.84
N GLU A 381 14.97 25.08 -14.12
CA GLU A 381 14.46 25.54 -12.83
C GLU A 381 15.29 25.01 -11.64
N GLY A 382 16.41 24.34 -11.91
CA GLY A 382 17.38 23.89 -10.92
C GLY A 382 17.15 22.48 -10.36
N GLN A 383 15.95 21.91 -10.46
CA GLN A 383 15.72 20.52 -10.05
C GLN A 383 16.18 19.53 -11.12
N ARG A 384 17.30 18.85 -10.86
CA ARG A 384 17.93 17.86 -11.76
C ARG A 384 18.13 16.49 -11.11
N HIS A 385 17.35 16.21 -10.07
CA HIS A 385 17.45 14.96 -9.33
C HIS A 385 16.11 14.60 -8.68
N VAL A 386 16.02 13.34 -8.27
CA VAL A 386 14.94 12.82 -7.43
C VAL A 386 15.52 12.32 -6.12
N LEU A 387 14.80 12.56 -5.03
CA LEU A 387 15.10 12.01 -3.72
C LEU A 387 14.47 10.62 -3.61
N VAL A 388 15.26 9.60 -3.28
CA VAL A 388 14.80 8.22 -3.13
C VAL A 388 15.07 7.74 -1.72
N VAL A 389 14.03 7.30 -1.01
CA VAL A 389 14.19 6.68 0.31
C VAL A 389 14.23 5.17 0.13
N THR A 390 15.37 4.56 0.44
CA THR A 390 15.61 3.12 0.27
C THR A 390 16.71 2.66 1.21
N LYS A 391 17.05 1.38 1.20
CA LYS A 391 18.27 0.84 1.79
C LYS A 391 19.22 0.43 0.66
N ARG A 392 20.53 0.63 0.85
CA ARG A 392 21.57 0.34 -0.17
C ARG A 392 22.54 -0.78 0.21
N SER A 393 22.60 -1.16 1.49
CA SER A 393 23.47 -2.24 1.98
C SER A 393 22.84 -2.94 3.18
N HIS A 394 23.41 -4.08 3.60
CA HIS A 394 22.93 -4.81 4.77
C HIS A 394 23.10 -4.01 6.07
N THR A 395 24.20 -3.28 6.21
CA THR A 395 24.60 -2.58 7.44
C THR A 395 23.98 -1.19 7.60
N GLU A 396 23.57 -0.54 6.50
CA GLU A 396 23.01 0.81 6.55
C GLU A 396 21.48 0.81 6.72
N PRO A 397 20.90 1.71 7.53
CA PRO A 397 19.45 1.84 7.61
C PRO A 397 18.86 2.37 6.29
N HIS A 398 17.53 2.28 6.14
CA HIS A 398 16.83 3.05 5.12
C HIS A 398 17.14 4.55 5.30
N ALA A 399 17.58 5.19 4.22
CA ALA A 399 17.95 6.59 4.19
C ALA A 399 17.50 7.24 2.87
N GLN A 400 17.54 8.56 2.83
CA GLN A 400 17.28 9.34 1.63
C GLN A 400 18.55 9.47 0.81
N TYR A 401 18.45 9.23 -0.49
CA TYR A 401 19.56 9.35 -1.43
C TYR A 401 19.16 10.19 -2.63
N ILE A 402 20.13 10.90 -3.18
CA ILE A 402 19.97 11.68 -4.41
C ILE A 402 20.22 10.74 -5.60
N VAL A 403 19.29 10.75 -6.56
CA VAL A 403 19.46 10.10 -7.86
C VAL A 403 19.42 11.20 -8.93
N PRO A 404 20.53 11.43 -9.66
CA PRO A 404 20.52 12.41 -10.74
C PRO A 404 19.52 12.01 -11.81
N ALA A 405 18.87 13.00 -12.41
CA ALA A 405 17.98 12.78 -13.54
C ALA A 405 18.82 12.76 -14.83
N GLU A 406 18.72 11.67 -15.60
CA GLU A 406 19.29 11.59 -16.94
C GLU A 406 18.22 11.99 -17.96
N PHE A 407 18.53 12.98 -18.79
CA PHE A 407 17.58 13.55 -19.74
C PHE A 407 17.62 12.82 -21.09
N PRO A 408 16.47 12.58 -21.73
CA PRO A 408 16.43 12.06 -23.10
C PRO A 408 17.28 12.91 -24.06
N PRO A 409 17.97 12.28 -25.04
CA PRO A 409 18.80 13.00 -26.00
C PRO A 409 17.98 13.77 -27.06
N LYS A 410 16.69 13.45 -27.18
CA LYS A 410 15.74 14.08 -28.12
C LYS A 410 14.76 14.97 -27.35
N SER A 411 14.25 16.00 -28.03
CA SER A 411 13.13 16.78 -27.50
C SER A 411 11.90 15.90 -27.28
N ILE A 412 11.20 16.11 -26.16
CA ILE A 412 10.00 15.35 -25.80
C ILE A 412 8.82 16.31 -25.54
N PRO A 413 7.56 15.84 -25.65
CA PRO A 413 6.40 16.64 -25.36
C PRO A 413 6.36 16.99 -23.87
N PRO A 414 5.68 18.07 -23.47
CA PRO A 414 5.39 18.35 -22.07
C PRO A 414 4.74 17.15 -21.37
N ILE A 415 5.08 16.93 -20.11
CA ILE A 415 4.55 15.80 -19.34
C ILE A 415 3.01 15.77 -19.31
N MET A 416 2.39 16.95 -19.32
CA MET A 416 0.93 17.08 -19.35
C MET A 416 0.32 16.60 -20.66
N GLU A 417 1.03 16.77 -21.79
CA GLU A 417 0.61 16.25 -23.09
C GLU A 417 0.77 14.73 -23.14
N LEU A 418 1.88 14.20 -22.60
CA LEU A 418 2.06 12.74 -22.45
C LEU A 418 0.96 12.11 -21.58
N LEU A 419 0.51 12.81 -20.54
CA LEU A 419 -0.52 12.34 -19.61
C LEU A 419 -1.96 12.64 -20.05
N ALA A 420 -2.15 13.48 -21.08
CA ALA A 420 -3.47 13.90 -21.50
C ALA A 420 -4.31 12.68 -21.92
N PRO A 421 -5.57 12.57 -21.42
CA PRO A 421 -6.49 11.59 -21.94
C PRO A 421 -6.89 12.04 -23.35
N ASP A 422 -6.22 11.49 -24.35
CA ASP A 422 -6.49 11.74 -25.78
C ASP A 422 -7.93 11.31 -26.13
N SER A 423 -8.90 12.19 -25.89
CA SER A 423 -10.32 11.90 -26.12
C SER A 423 -10.68 11.90 -27.61
N ASN A 424 -9.77 12.31 -28.51
CA ASN A 424 -10.05 12.35 -29.96
C ASN A 424 -8.97 11.73 -30.88
N LYS A 425 -7.77 11.36 -30.39
CA LYS A 425 -6.77 10.53 -31.12
C LYS A 425 -5.82 9.79 -30.15
N PRO A 426 -6.28 8.70 -29.49
CA PRO A 426 -5.50 7.98 -28.45
C PRO A 426 -4.14 7.41 -28.86
N ASP A 427 -3.80 7.43 -30.15
CA ASP A 427 -2.65 6.71 -30.70
C ASP A 427 -1.55 7.62 -31.28
N ALA A 428 -1.72 8.94 -31.34
CA ALA A 428 -0.74 9.82 -32.00
C ALA A 428 0.62 9.85 -31.27
N LEU A 429 0.61 9.87 -29.94
CA LEU A 429 1.82 9.87 -29.12
C LEU A 429 2.25 8.47 -28.67
N LEU A 430 1.50 7.42 -29.02
CA LEU A 430 1.81 6.07 -28.57
C LEU A 430 3.21 5.61 -29.01
N PRO A 431 3.65 5.76 -30.27
CA PRO A 431 5.01 5.39 -30.67
C PRO A 431 6.08 6.10 -29.84
N GLN A 432 5.90 7.39 -29.58
CA GLN A 432 6.84 8.18 -28.78
C GLN A 432 6.85 7.75 -27.30
N LYS A 433 5.69 7.46 -26.72
CA LYS A 433 5.59 6.90 -25.35
C LYS A 433 6.31 5.56 -25.25
N LEU A 434 6.22 4.71 -26.28
CA LEU A 434 6.90 3.42 -26.33
C LEU A 434 8.42 3.57 -26.54
N GLU A 435 8.87 4.52 -27.36
CA GLU A 435 10.29 4.82 -27.56
C GLU A 435 10.92 5.30 -26.23
N LEU A 436 10.24 6.22 -25.53
CA LEU A 436 10.66 6.69 -24.22
C LEU A 436 10.67 5.57 -23.17
N LEU A 437 9.67 4.67 -23.18
CA LEU A 437 9.64 3.54 -22.26
C LEU A 437 10.80 2.56 -22.53
N ALA A 438 11.12 2.28 -23.80
CA ALA A 438 12.24 1.44 -24.16
C ALA A 438 13.57 2.05 -23.66
N TRP A 439 13.75 3.36 -23.88
CA TRP A 439 14.92 4.10 -23.40
C TRP A 439 15.04 4.14 -21.87
N VAL A 440 13.92 4.22 -21.13
CA VAL A 440 13.90 4.11 -19.66
C VAL A 440 14.43 2.75 -19.20
N CYS A 441 14.23 1.69 -19.99
CA CYS A 441 14.73 0.36 -19.67
C CYS A 441 16.24 0.25 -19.88
N SER A 442 16.69 0.46 -21.13
CA SER A 442 18.09 0.29 -21.55
C SER A 442 18.30 0.92 -22.93
N ASP A 443 19.53 1.39 -23.20
CA ASP A 443 19.93 1.81 -24.54
C ASP A 443 20.08 0.61 -25.51
N ASN A 444 20.21 -0.60 -24.97
CA ASN A 444 20.39 -1.84 -25.74
C ASN A 444 19.06 -2.52 -26.12
N LEU A 445 17.90 -2.00 -25.69
CA LEU A 445 16.61 -2.61 -25.97
C LEU A 445 16.14 -2.21 -27.39
N PRO A 446 16.04 -3.15 -28.35
CA PRO A 446 15.67 -2.81 -29.73
C PRO A 446 14.22 -2.32 -29.82
N PHE A 447 14.04 -1.05 -30.15
CA PHE A 447 12.73 -0.41 -30.18
C PHE A 447 11.73 -1.09 -31.13
N ALA A 448 12.14 -1.48 -32.34
CA ALA A 448 11.24 -2.08 -33.32
C ALA A 448 10.62 -3.39 -32.79
N SER A 449 11.44 -4.29 -32.25
CA SER A 449 10.98 -5.54 -31.65
C SER A 449 10.18 -5.31 -30.38
N PHE A 450 10.58 -4.34 -29.55
CA PHE A 450 9.86 -3.96 -28.34
C PHE A 450 8.46 -3.40 -28.63
N ALA A 451 8.33 -2.53 -29.65
CA ALA A 451 7.06 -1.94 -30.06
C ALA A 451 6.10 -2.96 -30.68
N ALA A 452 6.62 -4.07 -31.22
CA ALA A 452 5.84 -5.18 -31.76
C ALA A 452 5.30 -6.14 -30.69
N LEU A 453 5.73 -6.03 -29.43
CA LEU A 453 5.28 -6.92 -28.36
C LEU A 453 3.77 -6.77 -28.08
N PRO A 454 3.09 -7.87 -27.67
CA PRO A 454 1.77 -7.77 -27.08
C PRO A 454 1.77 -6.82 -25.88
N ALA A 455 0.78 -5.92 -25.82
CA ALA A 455 0.69 -4.91 -24.76
C ALA A 455 0.73 -5.52 -23.35
N SER A 456 0.15 -6.71 -23.17
CA SER A 456 0.13 -7.46 -21.91
C SER A 456 1.50 -7.96 -21.46
N LEU A 457 2.45 -8.15 -22.37
CA LEU A 457 3.78 -8.71 -22.08
C LEU A 457 4.89 -7.65 -22.06
N MET A 458 4.62 -6.46 -22.56
CA MET A 458 5.62 -5.39 -22.71
C MET A 458 6.41 -5.09 -21.43
N ILE A 459 5.72 -4.88 -20.30
CA ILE A 459 6.37 -4.61 -19.01
C ILE A 459 7.09 -5.84 -18.46
N THR A 460 6.57 -7.05 -18.74
CA THR A 460 7.25 -8.30 -18.41
C THR A 460 8.57 -8.39 -19.14
N VAL A 461 8.57 -8.28 -20.48
CA VAL A 461 9.78 -8.36 -21.29
C VAL A 461 10.78 -7.27 -20.93
N MET A 462 10.33 -6.03 -20.71
CA MET A 462 11.16 -4.93 -20.21
C MET A 462 11.83 -5.29 -18.87
N THR A 463 11.07 -5.88 -17.94
CA THR A 463 11.59 -6.30 -16.62
C THR A 463 12.63 -7.41 -16.76
N LEU A 464 12.34 -8.41 -17.59
CA LEU A 464 13.24 -9.53 -17.85
C LEU A 464 14.51 -9.08 -18.56
N PHE A 465 14.40 -8.17 -19.52
CA PHE A 465 15.54 -7.54 -20.19
C PHE A 465 16.46 -6.85 -19.18
N ARG A 466 15.91 -5.97 -18.34
CA ARG A 466 16.70 -5.25 -17.34
C ARG A 466 17.38 -6.20 -16.35
N LEU A 467 16.65 -7.19 -15.84
CA LEU A 467 17.20 -8.15 -14.89
C LEU A 467 18.28 -9.04 -15.51
N THR A 468 18.11 -9.44 -16.77
CA THR A 468 19.09 -10.26 -17.50
C THR A 468 20.34 -9.44 -17.84
N GLU A 469 20.17 -8.20 -18.31
CA GLU A 469 21.27 -7.26 -18.59
C GLU A 469 22.13 -6.99 -17.34
N CYS A 470 21.50 -6.90 -16.16
CA CYS A 470 22.20 -6.76 -14.89
C CYS A 470 22.82 -8.08 -14.36
N GLY A 471 22.67 -9.21 -15.07
CA GLY A 471 23.14 -10.52 -14.65
C GLY A 471 22.36 -11.11 -13.47
N ALA A 472 21.18 -10.59 -13.14
CA ALA A 472 20.37 -11.08 -12.02
C ALA A 472 19.60 -12.37 -12.37
N LEU A 473 19.22 -12.54 -13.65
CA LEU A 473 18.53 -13.73 -14.15
C LEU A 473 19.42 -14.53 -15.10
N SER A 474 19.31 -15.86 -15.00
CA SER A 474 19.73 -16.76 -16.06
C SER A 474 18.63 -16.85 -17.13
N LEU A 475 19.00 -17.36 -18.32
CA LEU A 475 18.08 -17.38 -19.46
C LEU A 475 16.82 -18.22 -19.19
N PHE A 476 16.94 -19.39 -18.54
CA PHE A 476 15.79 -20.24 -18.25
C PHE A 476 14.82 -19.61 -17.24
N GLU A 477 15.33 -18.80 -16.30
CA GLU A 477 14.50 -18.09 -15.31
C GLU A 477 13.67 -17.00 -15.99
N ALA A 478 14.28 -16.28 -16.93
CA ALA A 478 13.58 -15.30 -17.74
C ALA A 478 12.50 -15.97 -18.61
N ASP A 479 12.82 -17.11 -19.23
CA ASP A 479 11.86 -17.87 -20.04
C ASP A 479 10.68 -18.41 -19.22
N LEU A 480 10.94 -18.95 -18.03
CA LEU A 480 9.89 -19.39 -17.11
C LEU A 480 8.95 -18.24 -16.71
N LEU A 481 9.50 -17.08 -16.35
CA LEU A 481 8.73 -15.90 -15.98
C LEU A 481 7.91 -15.36 -17.17
N LEU A 482 8.49 -15.32 -18.37
CA LEU A 482 7.77 -14.92 -19.58
C LEU A 482 6.64 -15.90 -19.92
N TRP A 483 6.89 -17.20 -19.82
CA TRP A 483 5.89 -18.22 -20.06
C TRP A 483 4.72 -18.11 -19.08
N ILE A 484 4.98 -17.98 -17.77
CA ILE A 484 3.90 -17.78 -16.77
C ILE A 484 3.10 -16.51 -17.08
N ALA A 485 3.78 -15.42 -17.45
CA ALA A 485 3.10 -14.18 -17.79
C ALA A 485 2.18 -14.33 -19.03
N HIS A 486 2.64 -15.05 -20.04
CA HIS A 486 1.85 -15.37 -21.23
C HIS A 486 0.63 -16.23 -20.86
N GLU A 487 0.82 -17.32 -20.12
CA GLU A 487 -0.26 -18.22 -19.69
C GLU A 487 -1.34 -17.49 -18.88
N LEU A 488 -0.93 -16.58 -17.99
CA LEU A 488 -1.85 -15.72 -17.23
C LEU A 488 -2.58 -14.73 -18.14
N SER A 489 -1.95 -14.21 -19.19
CA SER A 489 -2.57 -13.23 -20.08
C SER A 489 -3.68 -13.82 -20.96
N ILE A 490 -3.69 -15.14 -21.13
CA ILE A 490 -4.70 -15.89 -21.90
C ILE A 490 -5.54 -16.84 -21.03
N ASP A 491 -5.43 -16.72 -19.69
CA ASP A 491 -6.15 -17.54 -18.72
C ASP A 491 -6.00 -19.07 -18.95
N ARG A 492 -4.79 -19.53 -19.31
CA ARG A 492 -4.56 -20.94 -19.68
C ARG A 492 -4.57 -21.92 -18.51
N PHE A 493 -4.52 -21.43 -17.27
CA PHE A 493 -4.58 -22.26 -16.08
C PHE A 493 -5.41 -21.58 -14.98
N ASP A 494 -5.87 -22.40 -14.04
CA ASP A 494 -6.54 -21.92 -12.83
C ASP A 494 -5.54 -21.79 -11.68
N PRO A 495 -5.22 -20.56 -11.22
CA PRO A 495 -4.40 -20.35 -10.03
C PRO A 495 -4.92 -21.09 -8.79
N SER A 496 -6.24 -21.24 -8.64
CA SER A 496 -6.81 -21.87 -7.43
C SER A 496 -6.46 -23.36 -7.29
N ALA A 497 -6.07 -24.01 -8.40
CA ALA A 497 -5.71 -25.41 -8.45
C ALA A 497 -4.21 -25.68 -8.24
N GLU A 498 -3.36 -24.63 -8.20
CA GLU A 498 -1.92 -24.78 -8.03
C GLU A 498 -1.57 -25.31 -6.62
N ARG A 499 -0.68 -26.30 -6.57
CA ARG A 499 -0.31 -26.96 -5.31
C ARG A 499 0.70 -26.12 -4.54
N ARG A 500 0.62 -26.17 -3.20
CA ARG A 500 1.62 -25.56 -2.32
C ARG A 500 2.92 -26.39 -2.36
N PRO A 501 4.09 -25.78 -2.64
CA PRO A 501 5.35 -26.49 -2.58
C PRO A 501 5.68 -26.87 -1.13
N TYR A 502 6.31 -28.03 -0.93
CA TYR A 502 6.73 -28.49 0.40
C TYR A 502 7.91 -27.67 0.96
N ARG A 503 8.85 -27.30 0.07
CA ARG A 503 10.01 -26.45 0.33
C ARG A 503 10.19 -25.49 -0.84
N LEU A 504 10.84 -24.36 -0.59
CA LEU A 504 11.17 -23.40 -1.63
C LEU A 504 12.65 -23.50 -1.99
N ASP A 505 12.95 -23.41 -3.28
CA ASP A 505 14.32 -23.21 -3.75
C ASP A 505 14.80 -21.79 -3.35
N PRO A 506 15.96 -21.65 -2.69
CA PRO A 506 16.48 -20.37 -2.23
C PRO A 506 16.65 -19.30 -3.33
N ARG A 507 17.04 -19.71 -4.54
CA ARG A 507 17.26 -18.79 -5.67
C ARG A 507 15.92 -18.40 -6.28
N ALA A 508 15.02 -19.37 -6.53
CA ALA A 508 13.67 -19.12 -7.01
C ALA A 508 12.92 -18.14 -6.07
N PHE A 509 13.01 -18.35 -4.76
CA PHE A 509 12.37 -17.50 -3.76
C PHE A 509 12.75 -16.04 -3.95
N ARG A 510 14.06 -15.75 -4.04
CA ARG A 510 14.55 -14.38 -4.21
C ARG A 510 14.18 -13.79 -5.58
N ILE A 511 14.25 -14.59 -6.65
CA ILE A 511 13.88 -14.17 -8.02
C ILE A 511 12.42 -13.74 -8.09
N GLY A 512 11.50 -14.52 -7.50
CA GLY A 512 10.07 -14.21 -7.54
C GLY A 512 9.77 -12.81 -6.99
N PHE A 513 10.36 -12.44 -5.86
CA PHE A 513 10.19 -11.10 -5.29
C PHE A 513 10.94 -10.00 -6.04
N LEU A 514 12.15 -10.29 -6.53
CA LEU A 514 12.94 -9.34 -7.31
C LEU A 514 12.21 -8.96 -8.61
N PHE A 515 11.72 -9.95 -9.35
CA PHE A 515 10.91 -9.75 -10.56
C PHE A 515 9.73 -8.83 -10.29
N GLN A 516 8.94 -9.12 -9.26
CA GLN A 516 7.77 -8.30 -8.94
C GLN A 516 8.11 -6.86 -8.56
N LYS A 517 9.23 -6.65 -7.86
CA LYS A 517 9.69 -5.30 -7.51
C LYS A 517 10.13 -4.50 -8.72
N VAL A 518 10.94 -5.09 -9.59
CA VAL A 518 11.41 -4.41 -10.80
C VAL A 518 10.24 -4.18 -11.76
N TYR A 519 9.34 -5.14 -11.92
CA TYR A 519 8.08 -4.97 -12.66
C TYR A 519 7.28 -3.78 -12.15
N ALA A 520 7.16 -3.60 -10.84
CA ALA A 520 6.43 -2.47 -10.27
C ALA A 520 7.08 -1.11 -10.60
N HIS A 521 8.40 -1.05 -10.80
CA HIS A 521 9.10 0.15 -11.28
C HIS A 521 8.88 0.39 -12.77
N CYS A 522 9.02 -0.64 -13.61
CA CYS A 522 8.72 -0.57 -15.04
C CYS A 522 7.26 -0.14 -15.30
N ALA A 523 6.30 -0.74 -14.60
CA ALA A 523 4.88 -0.36 -14.68
C ALA A 523 4.61 1.08 -14.22
N ARG A 524 5.39 1.58 -13.25
CA ARG A 524 5.31 2.97 -12.79
C ARG A 524 5.85 3.94 -13.84
N ALA A 525 6.95 3.61 -14.49
CA ALA A 525 7.47 4.39 -15.62
C ALA A 525 6.44 4.46 -16.75
N ALA A 526 5.88 3.32 -17.16
CA ALA A 526 4.81 3.28 -18.16
C ALA A 526 3.60 4.14 -17.78
N LYS A 527 3.19 4.10 -16.50
CA LYS A 527 2.11 4.95 -16.00
C LYS A 527 2.45 6.45 -16.04
N ALA A 528 3.68 6.83 -15.70
CA ALA A 528 4.16 8.20 -15.74
C ALA A 528 4.25 8.76 -17.16
N LEU A 529 4.42 7.89 -18.17
CA LEU A 529 4.35 8.23 -19.59
C LEU A 529 2.92 8.26 -20.15
N GLY A 530 1.91 8.07 -19.29
CA GLY A 530 0.50 8.09 -19.71
C GLY A 530 0.08 6.89 -20.55
N LEU A 531 0.79 5.76 -20.46
CA LEU A 531 0.40 4.56 -21.21
C LEU A 531 -0.96 4.00 -20.74
N PRO A 532 -1.83 3.58 -21.67
CA PRO A 532 -3.11 2.95 -21.34
C PRO A 532 -2.94 1.69 -20.50
N ARG A 533 -4.02 1.31 -19.79
CA ARG A 533 -4.00 0.16 -18.86
C ARG A 533 -3.57 -1.17 -19.50
N LYS A 534 -3.88 -1.38 -20.79
CA LYS A 534 -3.51 -2.59 -21.54
C LYS A 534 -1.99 -2.82 -21.61
N TYR A 535 -1.19 -1.76 -21.59
CA TYR A 535 0.28 -1.81 -21.60
C TYR A 535 0.90 -1.95 -20.21
N ARG A 536 0.08 -1.96 -19.15
CA ARG A 536 0.54 -2.06 -17.75
C ARG A 536 -0.43 -2.92 -16.95
N PRO A 537 -0.55 -4.21 -17.30
CA PRO A 537 -1.34 -5.13 -16.51
C PRO A 537 -0.78 -5.23 -15.09
N SER A 538 -1.59 -5.81 -14.20
CA SER A 538 -1.09 -6.21 -12.88
C SER A 538 0.06 -7.19 -13.07
N THR A 539 0.98 -7.26 -12.11
CA THR A 539 2.17 -8.10 -12.25
C THR A 539 1.76 -9.52 -12.60
N PRO A 540 2.09 -10.03 -13.79
CA PRO A 540 1.59 -11.31 -14.28
C PRO A 540 2.46 -12.42 -13.71
N PHE A 541 2.30 -12.68 -12.41
CA PHE A 541 3.06 -13.64 -11.63
C PHE A 541 2.14 -14.52 -10.80
N ASP A 542 2.37 -15.83 -10.86
CA ASP A 542 1.80 -16.82 -9.96
C ASP A 542 2.94 -17.54 -9.23
N GLY A 543 3.05 -17.25 -7.95
CA GLY A 543 4.13 -17.78 -7.12
C GLY A 543 4.14 -19.29 -6.98
N LEU A 544 2.97 -19.91 -6.82
CA LEU A 544 2.88 -21.36 -6.66
C LEU A 544 3.34 -22.06 -7.94
N ARG A 545 2.81 -21.64 -9.09
CA ARG A 545 3.21 -22.17 -10.39
C ARG A 545 4.69 -21.96 -10.66
N PHE A 546 5.22 -20.76 -10.38
CA PHE A 546 6.63 -20.46 -10.55
C PHE A 546 7.52 -21.44 -9.77
N HIS A 547 7.24 -21.64 -8.48
CA HIS A 547 8.00 -22.55 -7.65
C HIS A 547 7.83 -24.02 -8.05
N ASN A 548 6.62 -24.45 -8.42
CA ASN A 548 6.35 -25.83 -8.86
C ASN A 548 7.07 -26.18 -10.17
N GLN A 549 7.25 -25.20 -11.07
CA GLN A 549 7.84 -25.41 -12.38
C GLN A 549 9.36 -25.15 -12.42
N TYR A 550 9.90 -24.47 -11.42
CA TYR A 550 11.30 -24.01 -11.41
C TYR A 550 12.32 -25.12 -11.68
N SER A 551 12.22 -26.25 -10.96
CA SER A 551 13.20 -27.35 -11.12
C SER A 551 13.10 -28.06 -12.47
N ALA A 552 11.88 -28.23 -13.01
CA ALA A 552 11.67 -28.85 -14.32
C ALA A 552 12.26 -27.98 -15.45
N TRP A 553 12.06 -26.65 -15.35
CA TRP A 553 12.68 -25.69 -16.28
C TRP A 553 14.19 -25.67 -16.17
N GLN A 554 14.74 -25.68 -14.95
CA GLN A 554 16.19 -25.73 -14.72
C GLN A 554 16.83 -26.98 -15.34
N LYS A 555 16.14 -28.12 -15.32
CA LYS A 555 16.60 -29.38 -15.92
C LYS A 555 16.37 -29.49 -17.43
N GLY A 556 15.74 -28.48 -18.06
CA GLY A 556 15.41 -28.49 -19.49
C GLY A 556 14.20 -29.35 -19.86
N GLU A 557 13.45 -29.88 -18.89
CA GLU A 557 12.30 -30.77 -19.12
C GLU A 557 11.14 -30.03 -19.82
N MET A 558 11.11 -28.70 -19.73
CA MET A 558 10.05 -27.82 -20.22
C MET A 558 10.41 -27.05 -21.50
N GLN A 559 11.50 -27.43 -22.19
CA GLN A 559 12.04 -26.68 -23.33
C GLN A 559 11.06 -26.58 -24.51
N HIS A 560 10.15 -27.54 -24.67
CA HIS A 560 9.10 -27.52 -25.69
C HIS A 560 8.12 -26.35 -25.54
N HIS A 561 7.98 -25.76 -24.34
CA HIS A 561 7.15 -24.57 -24.12
C HIS A 561 7.79 -23.27 -24.65
N ILE A 562 9.10 -23.24 -24.89
CA ILE A 562 9.81 -22.05 -25.40
C ILE A 562 9.25 -21.61 -26.76
N GLN A 563 8.81 -22.55 -27.59
CA GLN A 563 8.22 -22.25 -28.90
C GLN A 563 7.01 -21.30 -28.80
N SER A 564 6.28 -21.32 -27.68
CA SER A 564 5.11 -20.46 -27.46
C SER A 564 5.45 -19.01 -27.09
N ILE A 565 6.72 -18.71 -26.79
CA ILE A 565 7.17 -17.40 -26.31
C ILE A 565 8.39 -16.86 -27.08
N VAL A 566 8.89 -17.60 -28.07
CA VAL A 566 10.18 -17.35 -28.73
C VAL A 566 10.30 -15.94 -29.31
N ASP A 567 9.22 -15.43 -29.91
CA ASP A 567 9.18 -14.11 -30.55
C ASP A 567 9.29 -12.93 -29.57
N TRP A 568 9.16 -13.18 -28.27
CA TRP A 568 9.14 -12.14 -27.23
C TRP A 568 10.39 -12.16 -26.34
N ARG A 569 11.36 -13.04 -26.62
CA ARG A 569 12.58 -13.24 -25.82
C ARG A 569 13.64 -12.18 -26.09
N LEU A 570 13.29 -10.90 -26.07
CA LEU A 570 14.24 -9.81 -26.37
C LEU A 570 15.45 -9.75 -25.42
N TYR A 571 15.36 -10.40 -24.26
CA TYR A 571 16.43 -10.52 -23.27
C TYR A 571 17.47 -11.60 -23.61
N SER A 572 17.23 -12.46 -24.61
CA SER A 572 18.19 -13.51 -24.99
C SER A 572 19.54 -12.95 -25.42
N ASP A 573 19.52 -11.79 -26.08
CA ASP A 573 20.72 -11.21 -26.70
C ASP A 573 21.65 -10.57 -25.66
N VAL A 574 21.09 -10.19 -24.51
CA VAL A 574 21.84 -9.65 -23.36
C VAL A 574 22.10 -10.70 -22.28
N ALA A 575 21.57 -11.92 -22.45
CA ALA A 575 21.89 -13.05 -21.60
C ALA A 575 23.34 -13.45 -21.87
N ARG A 576 24.27 -12.91 -21.08
CA ARG A 576 25.66 -13.37 -21.09
C ARG A 576 25.64 -14.88 -20.80
N ILE A 577 26.31 -15.65 -21.65
CA ILE A 577 26.62 -17.06 -21.40
C ILE A 577 27.56 -17.04 -20.18
N PHE A 578 27.00 -17.26 -18.99
CA PHE A 578 27.75 -17.44 -17.74
C PHE A 578 27.98 -18.93 -17.51
#